data_AF-A0A559NB75-F1
#
_entry.id   AF-A0A559NB75-F1
#
_cell.length_a   1.000
_cell.length_b   1.000
_cell.length_c   1.000
_cell.angle_alpha   90.00
_cell.angle_beta   90.00
_cell.angle_gamma   90.00
#
_symmetry.space_group_name_H-M   'P 1'
#
loop_
_entity.id
_entity.type
_entity.pdbx_description
1 polymer ?
#
loop_
_entity_poly.entity_id
_entity_poly.type
_entity_poly.pdbx_seq_one_letter_code
_entity_poly.pdbx_strand_id
1 'polypeptide(L)'
;MSKVIKSLCCVLLLVLSSCGKGTSGTIVLSTKEGVSEIKKIVEDQFGLDKDAYSLTISNKSLNSIEVEQVTVMLAEKGKSSMWFYSTLMNKLFKPESGVKETDNTKAVKLKDFNVDNILANYNKAIVLIEKETKEFNNYRLEGSYSMIVDQKTGKINESFNLFADKISTKENSFYGKRIEDSNVFKFSFKTDENGALVATEGLNVFEK
;
A
#
# COMPACT_ATOMS: atom_id res chain seq x y z
N MET A 1 14.55 -35.53 61.53
CA MET A 1 14.48 -36.03 60.14
C MET A 1 13.53 -35.12 59.37
N SER A 2 14.06 -34.19 58.56
CA SER A 2 13.92 -34.19 57.09
C SER A 2 12.45 -34.06 56.65
N LYS A 3 11.95 -32.99 56.02
CA LYS A 3 12.52 -32.26 54.88
C LYS A 3 11.61 -31.04 54.54
N VAL A 4 12.27 -29.94 54.18
CA VAL A 4 12.00 -29.13 52.97
C VAL A 4 10.76 -28.22 52.95
N ILE A 5 11.04 -26.98 53.35
CA ILE A 5 10.66 -25.70 52.73
C ILE A 5 10.01 -25.86 51.34
N LYS A 6 8.72 -25.53 51.22
CA LYS A 6 8.06 -25.18 49.95
C LYS A 6 7.61 -23.72 50.08
N SER A 7 8.48 -22.80 49.68
CA SER A 7 8.52 -22.22 48.33
C SER A 7 7.55 -21.03 48.22
N LEU A 8 8.16 -19.88 48.52
CA LEU A 8 7.80 -18.52 48.19
C LEU A 8 7.61 -18.37 46.67
N CYS A 9 6.36 -18.26 46.19
CA CYS A 9 6.09 -18.07 44.76
C CYS A 9 4.74 -17.34 44.49
N CYS A 10 4.50 -16.20 45.14
CA CYS A 10 3.30 -15.37 44.89
C CYS A 10 3.57 -13.91 44.49
N VAL A 11 4.77 -13.56 44.04
CA VAL A 11 5.07 -12.19 43.58
C VAL A 11 5.84 -12.23 42.27
N LEU A 12 5.18 -12.57 41.16
CA LEU A 12 5.70 -12.34 39.81
C LEU A 12 4.62 -12.48 38.72
N LEU A 13 3.48 -11.80 38.90
CA LEU A 13 2.41 -11.72 37.88
C LEU A 13 2.15 -10.29 37.38
N LEU A 14 3.09 -9.36 37.56
CA LEU A 14 2.88 -7.95 37.18
C LEU A 14 3.92 -7.36 36.23
N VAL A 15 4.64 -8.17 35.44
CA VAL A 15 5.57 -7.61 34.43
C VAL A 15 5.58 -8.41 33.13
N LEU A 16 4.48 -8.39 32.37
CA LEU A 16 4.49 -8.75 30.94
C LEU A 16 3.71 -7.76 30.06
N SER A 17 3.48 -6.52 30.53
CA SER A 17 3.00 -5.41 29.68
C SER A 17 4.13 -4.65 28.98
N SER A 18 5.29 -5.28 28.81
CA SER A 18 6.39 -4.75 28.00
C SER A 18 6.85 -5.78 26.97
N CYS A 19 5.93 -6.26 26.13
CA CYS A 19 6.32 -6.70 24.79
C CYS A 19 6.66 -5.45 23.99
N GLY A 20 7.95 -5.27 23.71
CA GLY A 20 8.46 -4.16 22.92
C GLY A 20 7.73 -4.02 21.60
N LYS A 21 7.59 -2.76 21.16
CA LYS A 21 7.19 -2.38 19.81
C LYS A 21 8.23 -2.93 18.81
N GLY A 22 8.12 -4.20 18.48
CA GLY A 22 8.78 -4.84 17.35
C GLY A 22 7.69 -5.30 16.41
N THR A 23 7.42 -4.53 15.36
CA THR A 23 6.53 -4.91 14.28
C THR A 23 7.21 -6.04 13.48
N SER A 24 7.17 -7.27 13.99
CA SER A 24 7.78 -8.44 13.33
C SER A 24 6.78 -9.19 12.44
N GLY A 25 5.84 -8.48 11.82
CA GLY A 25 4.84 -9.04 10.92
C GLY A 25 5.00 -8.51 9.50
N THR A 26 4.92 -9.41 8.51
CA THR A 26 4.82 -9.05 7.09
C THR A 26 3.60 -8.14 6.88
N ILE A 27 3.81 -6.92 6.36
CA ILE A 27 2.74 -6.00 6.02
C ILE A 27 2.24 -6.32 4.60
N VAL A 28 0.94 -6.63 4.45
CA VAL A 28 0.31 -7.00 3.18
C VAL A 28 -0.90 -6.12 2.92
N LEU A 29 -0.88 -5.34 1.83
CA LEU A 29 -1.91 -4.32 1.54
C LEU A 29 -3.31 -4.87 1.23
N SER A 30 -3.41 -6.14 0.85
CA SER A 30 -4.69 -6.83 0.62
C SER A 30 -5.31 -7.40 1.91
N THR A 31 -4.82 -7.04 3.09
CA THR A 31 -5.39 -7.42 4.39
C THR A 31 -5.74 -6.21 5.25
N LYS A 32 -6.66 -6.40 6.20
CA LYS A 32 -7.06 -5.34 7.14
C LYS A 32 -5.91 -4.95 8.06
N GLU A 33 -5.15 -5.95 8.49
CA GLU A 33 -4.00 -5.79 9.37
C GLU A 33 -2.89 -4.98 8.69
N GLY A 34 -2.61 -5.27 7.41
CA GLY A 34 -1.62 -4.52 6.65
C GLY A 34 -2.03 -3.06 6.44
N VAL A 35 -3.28 -2.80 6.05
CA VAL A 35 -3.82 -1.44 5.93
C VAL A 35 -3.77 -0.69 7.26
N SER A 36 -4.13 -1.34 8.37
CA SER A 36 -4.04 -0.74 9.70
C SER A 36 -2.61 -0.38 10.08
N GLU A 37 -1.62 -1.20 9.68
CA GLU A 37 -0.22 -0.92 9.98
C GLU A 37 0.34 0.24 9.16
N ILE A 38 -0.04 0.33 7.88
CA ILE A 38 0.29 1.51 7.06
C ILE A 38 -0.30 2.78 7.67
N LYS A 39 -1.55 2.74 8.13
CA LYS A 39 -2.21 3.89 8.77
C LYS A 39 -1.41 4.39 9.98
N LYS A 40 -0.95 3.47 10.84
CA LYS A 40 -0.07 3.80 11.97
C LYS A 40 1.28 4.35 11.52
N ILE A 41 1.91 3.77 10.49
CA ILE A 41 3.19 4.28 9.96
C ILE A 41 3.02 5.73 9.48
N VAL A 42 1.95 6.01 8.73
CA VAL A 42 1.64 7.35 8.23
C VAL A 42 1.43 8.33 9.39
N GLU A 43 0.66 7.94 10.40
CA GLU A 43 0.38 8.75 11.60
C GLU A 43 1.62 8.99 12.47
N ASP A 44 2.28 7.91 12.90
CA ASP A 44 3.36 7.94 13.89
C ASP A 44 4.68 8.47 13.33
N GLN A 45 4.99 8.18 12.05
CA GLN A 45 6.31 8.49 11.48
C GLN A 45 6.30 9.80 10.71
N PHE A 46 5.27 10.05 9.89
CA PHE A 46 5.23 11.23 9.02
C PHE A 46 4.53 12.41 9.69
N GLY A 47 3.42 12.15 10.38
CA GLY A 47 2.57 13.17 10.98
C GLY A 47 1.47 13.65 10.03
N LEU A 48 0.24 13.59 10.52
CA LEU A 48 -0.98 13.76 9.71
C LEU A 48 -1.26 15.18 9.19
N ASP A 49 -0.70 16.21 9.83
CA ASP A 49 -0.94 17.62 9.47
C ASP A 49 0.04 18.18 8.43
N LYS A 50 0.91 17.34 7.88
CA LYS A 50 1.84 17.73 6.81
C LYS A 50 1.14 17.91 5.47
N ASP A 51 1.63 18.88 4.70
CA ASP A 51 1.18 19.12 3.34
C ASP A 51 1.91 18.17 2.39
N ALA A 52 1.17 17.21 1.83
CA ALA A 52 1.66 16.18 0.95
C ALA A 52 0.94 16.23 -0.40
N TYR A 53 1.67 15.91 -1.47
CA TYR A 53 1.10 15.77 -2.81
C TYR A 53 1.17 14.33 -3.33
N SER A 54 1.85 13.44 -2.60
CA SER A 54 1.84 12.01 -2.90
C SER A 54 2.11 11.16 -1.66
N LEU A 55 1.41 10.02 -1.57
CA LEU A 55 1.69 8.88 -0.71
C LEU A 55 1.78 7.64 -1.60
N THR A 56 2.92 6.94 -1.57
CA THR A 56 3.15 5.71 -2.32
C THR A 56 3.63 4.62 -1.38
N ILE A 57 3.02 3.44 -1.47
CA ILE A 57 3.41 2.27 -0.69
C ILE A 57 3.91 1.21 -1.67
N SER A 58 5.16 0.81 -1.56
CA SER A 58 5.79 -0.13 -2.48
C SER A 58 6.14 -1.45 -1.80
N ASN A 59 5.99 -2.53 -2.56
CA ASN A 59 6.38 -3.87 -2.16
C ASN A 59 7.88 -4.09 -2.41
N LYS A 60 8.46 -5.10 -1.74
CA LYS A 60 9.89 -5.48 -1.88
C LYS A 60 10.34 -5.78 -3.32
N SER A 61 9.40 -6.23 -4.15
CA SER A 61 9.61 -6.48 -5.57
C SER A 61 8.25 -6.55 -6.27
N LEU A 62 8.25 -6.54 -7.61
CA LEU A 62 7.02 -6.64 -8.41
C LEU A 62 6.20 -7.90 -8.09
N ASN A 63 6.86 -8.98 -7.67
CA ASN A 63 6.22 -10.26 -7.35
C ASN A 63 6.00 -10.49 -5.85
N SER A 64 6.46 -9.57 -4.99
CA SER A 64 6.24 -9.65 -3.55
C SER A 64 4.92 -8.99 -3.18
N ILE A 65 4.19 -9.59 -2.24
CA ILE A 65 3.02 -8.96 -1.59
C ILE A 65 3.39 -8.17 -0.33
N GLU A 66 4.65 -8.27 0.09
CA GLU A 66 5.15 -7.64 1.31
C GLU A 66 5.62 -6.21 1.03
N VAL A 67 5.10 -5.27 1.82
CA VAL A 67 5.49 -3.86 1.79
C VAL A 67 6.94 -3.69 2.27
N GLU A 68 7.72 -2.98 1.48
CA GLU A 68 9.09 -2.57 1.81
C GLU A 68 9.17 -1.13 2.30
N GLN A 69 8.38 -0.25 1.68
CA GLN A 69 8.57 1.17 1.85
C GLN A 69 7.25 1.95 1.73
N VAL A 70 7.12 2.96 2.59
CA VAL A 70 6.09 4.01 2.50
C VAL A 70 6.81 5.31 2.17
N THR A 71 6.45 5.95 1.06
CA THR A 71 7.07 7.18 0.57
C THR A 71 6.05 8.31 0.57
N VAL A 72 6.42 9.46 1.11
CA VAL A 72 5.60 10.67 1.08
C VAL A 72 6.38 11.78 0.39
N MET A 73 5.75 12.39 -0.62
CA MET A 73 6.25 13.62 -1.23
C MET A 73 5.54 14.81 -0.61
N LEU A 74 6.32 15.67 0.05
CA LEU A 74 5.86 16.82 0.81
C LEU A 74 6.12 18.12 0.05
N ALA A 75 5.22 19.09 0.20
CA ALA A 75 5.40 20.47 -0.24
C ALA A 75 5.40 21.39 0.99
N GLU A 76 6.59 21.72 1.49
CA GLU A 76 6.76 22.54 2.71
C GLU A 76 7.56 23.81 2.38
N LYS A 77 7.01 24.98 2.74
CA LYS A 77 7.72 26.28 2.68
C LYS A 77 8.35 26.58 1.32
N GLY A 78 7.62 26.32 0.23
CA GLY A 78 8.08 26.56 -1.14
C GLY A 78 9.08 25.53 -1.68
N LYS A 79 9.26 24.39 -1.00
CA LYS A 79 10.20 23.33 -1.38
C LYS A 79 9.55 21.96 -1.36
N SER A 80 9.96 21.11 -2.31
CA SER A 80 9.56 19.70 -2.33
C SER A 80 10.58 18.87 -1.55
N SER A 81 10.11 17.94 -0.73
CA SER A 81 10.96 16.93 -0.12
C SER A 81 10.35 15.54 -0.24
N MET A 82 11.20 14.53 -0.32
CA MET A 82 10.81 13.12 -0.30
C MET A 82 11.20 12.56 1.06
N TRP A 83 10.24 12.03 1.79
CA TRP A 83 10.49 11.26 3.00
C TRP A 83 10.08 9.82 2.74
N PHE A 84 10.81 8.85 3.27
CA PHE A 84 10.39 7.46 3.16
C PHE A 84 10.67 6.66 4.43
N TYR A 85 9.75 5.78 4.76
CA TYR A 85 9.87 4.84 5.85
C TYR A 85 10.21 3.47 5.28
N SER A 86 11.32 2.88 5.70
CA SER A 86 11.66 1.49 5.38
C SER A 86 11.08 0.57 6.45
N THR A 87 10.24 -0.38 6.03
CA THR A 87 9.68 -1.41 6.94
C THR A 87 10.78 -2.36 7.41
N LEU A 88 11.72 -2.69 6.53
CA LEU A 88 12.88 -3.55 6.84
C LEU A 88 13.77 -2.94 7.92
N MET A 89 14.04 -1.64 7.84
CA MET A 89 14.90 -0.95 8.82
C MET A 89 14.11 -0.36 10.00
N ASN A 90 12.77 -0.42 9.94
CA ASN A 90 11.86 0.22 10.89
C ASN A 90 12.25 1.68 11.17
N LYS A 91 12.55 2.43 10.10
CA LYS A 91 13.17 3.75 10.18
C LYS A 91 12.65 4.70 9.10
N LEU A 92 12.37 5.92 9.53
CA LEU A 92 12.09 7.06 8.65
C LEU A 92 13.39 7.71 8.18
N PHE A 93 13.50 7.90 6.88
CA PHE A 93 14.56 8.61 6.21
C PHE A 93 14.03 9.94 5.68
N LYS A 94 14.82 10.99 5.93
CA LYS A 94 14.55 12.37 5.47
C LYS A 94 15.79 12.87 4.73
N PRO A 95 16.06 12.36 3.51
CA PRO A 95 17.19 12.83 2.73
C PRO A 95 17.18 14.35 2.60
N GLU A 96 18.36 14.96 2.64
CA GLU A 96 18.48 16.38 2.35
C GLU A 96 18.01 16.65 0.92
N SER A 97 17.07 17.58 0.79
CA SER A 97 16.41 17.89 -0.48
C SER A 97 17.42 18.49 -1.48
N GLY A 98 17.58 17.87 -2.65
CA GLY A 98 18.07 18.53 -3.86
C GLY A 98 16.97 19.44 -4.42
N VAL A 99 16.75 20.59 -3.77
CA VAL A 99 15.53 21.41 -3.87
C VAL A 99 15.20 21.82 -5.32
N LYS A 100 13.95 21.56 -5.74
CA LYS A 100 13.22 22.35 -6.74
C LYS A 100 12.20 23.24 -6.01
N GLU A 101 12.06 24.49 -6.44
CA GLU A 101 10.99 25.38 -5.96
C GLU A 101 9.61 24.82 -6.35
N THR A 102 8.63 24.98 -5.46
CA THR A 102 7.30 24.36 -5.59
C THR A 102 6.17 25.35 -5.70
N ASP A 103 6.42 26.55 -6.24
CA ASP A 103 5.51 27.70 -6.15
C ASP A 103 4.05 27.43 -6.57
N ASN A 104 3.77 26.33 -7.27
CA ASN A 104 2.42 25.94 -7.69
C ASN A 104 2.05 24.45 -7.43
N THR A 105 2.78 23.72 -6.59
CA THR A 105 2.42 22.32 -6.29
C THR A 105 1.20 22.28 -5.37
N LYS A 106 0.09 21.72 -5.86
CA LYS A 106 -1.08 21.44 -5.04
C LYS A 106 -0.76 20.30 -4.07
N ALA A 107 -1.01 20.55 -2.80
CA ALA A 107 -0.86 19.59 -1.72
C ALA A 107 -2.09 19.66 -0.80
N VAL A 108 -2.36 18.56 -0.12
CA VAL A 108 -3.42 18.43 0.89
C VAL A 108 -2.82 17.86 2.16
N LYS A 109 -3.60 17.81 3.26
CA LYS A 109 -3.08 17.27 4.51
C LYS A 109 -2.90 15.76 4.38
N LEU A 110 -1.86 15.20 4.99
CA LEU A 110 -1.59 13.77 4.91
C LEU A 110 -2.76 12.93 5.49
N LYS A 111 -3.53 13.46 6.45
CA LYS A 111 -4.79 12.85 6.92
C LYS A 111 -5.87 12.68 5.85
N ASP A 112 -5.82 13.47 4.78
CA ASP A 112 -6.81 13.41 3.69
C ASP A 112 -6.52 12.22 2.75
N PHE A 113 -5.32 11.62 2.83
CA PHE A 113 -4.98 10.40 2.12
C PHE A 113 -5.61 9.20 2.82
N ASN A 114 -6.78 8.77 2.33
CA ASN A 114 -7.55 7.69 2.95
C ASN A 114 -6.95 6.31 2.68
N VAL A 115 -6.04 5.86 3.55
CA VAL A 115 -5.39 4.53 3.50
C VAL A 115 -6.40 3.38 3.51
N ASP A 116 -7.59 3.55 4.11
CA ASP A 116 -8.63 2.52 4.14
C ASP A 116 -9.18 2.18 2.74
N ASN A 117 -9.00 3.08 1.76
CA ASN A 117 -9.39 2.83 0.37
C ASN A 117 -8.57 1.74 -0.31
N ILE A 118 -7.36 1.42 0.16
CA ILE A 118 -6.47 0.42 -0.47
C ILE A 118 -7.16 -0.94 -0.55
N LEU A 119 -7.63 -1.47 0.58
CA LEU A 119 -8.30 -2.77 0.63
C LEU A 119 -9.66 -2.73 -0.08
N ALA A 120 -10.38 -1.62 0.03
CA ALA A 120 -11.66 -1.44 -0.66
C ALA A 120 -11.48 -1.48 -2.19
N ASN A 121 -10.48 -0.76 -2.72
CA ASN A 121 -10.19 -0.71 -4.15
C ASN A 121 -9.59 -2.01 -4.66
N TYR A 122 -8.74 -2.68 -3.88
CA TYR A 122 -8.27 -4.03 -4.19
C TYR A 122 -9.45 -5.01 -4.42
N ASN A 123 -10.41 -5.05 -3.49
CA ASN A 123 -11.59 -5.92 -3.63
C ASN A 123 -12.49 -5.51 -4.81
N LYS A 124 -12.69 -4.21 -5.03
CA LYS A 124 -13.45 -3.71 -6.19
C LYS A 124 -12.79 -4.09 -7.52
N ALA A 125 -11.46 -3.99 -7.63
CA ALA A 125 -10.73 -4.39 -8.82
C ALA A 125 -10.93 -5.87 -9.16
N ILE A 126 -10.91 -6.76 -8.16
CA ILE A 126 -11.22 -8.19 -8.35
C ILE A 126 -12.64 -8.36 -8.89
N VAL A 127 -13.63 -7.69 -8.29
CA VAL A 127 -15.03 -7.75 -8.76
C VAL A 127 -15.16 -7.25 -10.20
N LEU A 128 -14.43 -6.20 -10.59
CA LEU A 128 -14.42 -5.69 -11.97
C LEU A 128 -13.86 -6.74 -12.94
N ILE A 129 -12.75 -7.39 -12.62
CA ILE A 129 -12.18 -8.46 -13.46
C ILE A 129 -13.17 -9.63 -13.56
N GLU A 130 -13.70 -10.07 -12.42
CA GLU A 130 -14.57 -11.24 -12.32
C GLU A 130 -15.95 -11.05 -12.95
N LYS A 131 -16.36 -9.81 -13.21
CA LYS A 131 -17.57 -9.48 -13.96
C LYS A 131 -17.38 -9.73 -15.46
N GLU A 132 -16.19 -9.47 -15.98
CA GLU A 132 -15.87 -9.62 -17.40
C GLU A 132 -15.38 -11.04 -17.75
N THR A 133 -14.68 -11.71 -16.83
CA THR A 133 -14.13 -13.06 -17.09
C THR A 133 -13.90 -13.86 -15.81
N LYS A 134 -13.90 -15.20 -15.94
CA LYS A 134 -13.56 -16.15 -14.87
C LYS A 134 -12.21 -16.84 -15.10
N GLU A 135 -11.40 -16.33 -16.02
CA GLU A 135 -10.12 -16.95 -16.39
C GLU A 135 -9.01 -16.83 -15.34
N PHE A 136 -9.19 -16.02 -14.30
CA PHE A 136 -8.13 -15.62 -13.38
C PHE A 136 -8.44 -15.92 -11.91
N ASN A 137 -7.38 -16.19 -11.15
CA ASN A 137 -7.39 -16.31 -9.69
C ASN A 137 -6.09 -15.77 -9.08
N ASN A 138 -5.87 -15.98 -7.78
CA ASN A 138 -4.63 -15.60 -7.08
C ASN A 138 -4.23 -14.14 -7.27
N TYR A 139 -5.20 -13.24 -7.09
CA TYR A 139 -5.00 -11.80 -7.22
C TYR A 139 -3.99 -11.29 -6.18
N ARG A 140 -3.08 -10.43 -6.63
CA ARG A 140 -2.07 -9.78 -5.78
C ARG A 140 -1.79 -8.37 -6.25
N LEU A 141 -1.66 -7.44 -5.31
CA LEU A 141 -1.25 -6.07 -5.61
C LEU A 141 0.20 -6.09 -6.07
N GLU A 142 0.46 -5.55 -7.26
CA GLU A 142 1.80 -5.49 -7.83
C GLU A 142 2.48 -4.17 -7.50
N GLY A 143 3.74 -4.27 -7.05
CA GLY A 143 4.73 -3.20 -7.11
C GLY A 143 4.47 -2.06 -6.15
N SER A 144 3.40 -1.31 -6.36
CA SER A 144 3.02 -0.18 -5.52
C SER A 144 1.53 0.17 -5.59
N TYR A 145 1.04 0.74 -4.50
CA TYR A 145 -0.19 1.52 -4.45
C TYR A 145 0.17 3.00 -4.36
N SER A 146 -0.38 3.84 -5.23
CA SER A 146 -0.10 5.27 -5.26
C SER A 146 -1.36 6.08 -5.03
N MET A 147 -1.26 7.10 -4.19
CA MET A 147 -2.23 8.16 -3.98
C MET A 147 -1.54 9.48 -4.30
N ILE A 148 -2.06 10.23 -5.27
CA ILE A 148 -1.39 11.42 -5.82
C ILE A 148 -2.41 12.54 -5.95
N VAL A 149 -2.05 13.72 -5.47
CA VAL A 149 -2.86 14.93 -5.66
C VAL A 149 -2.77 15.35 -7.12
N ASP A 150 -3.90 15.38 -7.80
CA ASP A 150 -4.03 15.91 -9.14
C ASP A 150 -3.75 17.42 -9.13
N GLN A 151 -2.76 17.85 -9.92
CA GLN A 151 -2.28 19.22 -9.87
C GLN A 151 -3.25 20.22 -10.53
N LYS A 152 -4.25 19.77 -11.28
CA LYS A 152 -5.29 20.62 -11.88
C LYS A 152 -6.47 20.79 -10.91
N THR A 153 -6.97 19.70 -10.36
CA THR A 153 -8.21 19.65 -9.57
C THR A 153 -7.97 19.71 -8.06
N GLY A 154 -6.78 19.33 -7.59
CA GLY A 154 -6.47 19.18 -6.16
C GLY A 154 -7.05 17.93 -5.51
N LYS A 155 -7.72 17.04 -6.27
CA LYS A 155 -8.28 15.78 -5.78
C LYS A 155 -7.18 14.71 -5.67
N ILE A 156 -7.31 13.80 -4.70
CA ILE A 156 -6.43 12.64 -4.61
C ILE A 156 -6.92 11.58 -5.58
N ASN A 157 -6.06 11.20 -6.52
CA ASN A 157 -6.26 10.07 -7.40
C ASN A 157 -5.45 8.88 -6.91
N GLU A 158 -6.06 7.70 -6.95
CA GLU A 158 -5.43 6.45 -6.55
C GLU A 158 -5.16 5.60 -7.79
N SER A 159 -4.05 4.87 -7.81
CA SER A 159 -3.70 3.97 -8.90
C SER A 159 -2.85 2.81 -8.42
N PHE A 160 -3.09 1.62 -8.99
CA PHE A 160 -2.37 0.40 -8.66
C PHE A 160 -2.57 -0.64 -9.77
N ASN A 161 -1.78 -1.71 -9.69
CA ASN A 161 -1.93 -2.87 -10.56
C ASN A 161 -2.29 -4.11 -9.73
N LEU A 162 -3.05 -5.01 -10.33
CA LEU A 162 -3.19 -6.39 -9.86
C LEU A 162 -2.49 -7.33 -10.82
N PHE A 163 -1.71 -8.25 -10.26
CA PHE A 163 -1.35 -9.49 -10.94
C PHE A 163 -2.36 -10.57 -10.59
N ALA A 164 -2.68 -11.41 -11.56
CA ALA A 164 -3.53 -12.58 -11.38
C ALA A 164 -2.97 -13.75 -12.19
N ASP A 165 -3.20 -14.97 -11.71
CA ASP A 165 -2.78 -16.18 -12.42
C ASP A 165 -3.92 -16.65 -13.31
N LYS A 166 -3.61 -17.01 -14.56
CA LYS A 166 -4.58 -17.64 -15.45
C LYS A 166 -4.81 -19.09 -15.00
N ILE A 167 -6.08 -19.45 -14.78
CA ILE A 167 -6.49 -20.77 -14.28
C ILE A 167 -6.12 -21.90 -15.27
N SER A 168 -6.30 -21.66 -16.57
CA SER A 168 -6.01 -22.64 -17.63
C SER A 168 -4.99 -22.09 -18.61
N THR A 169 -3.93 -22.85 -18.88
CA THR A 169 -2.86 -22.47 -19.81
C THR A 169 -3.13 -22.87 -21.26
N LYS A 170 -4.22 -23.60 -21.52
CA LYS A 170 -4.52 -24.17 -22.84
C LYS A 170 -5.07 -23.16 -23.84
N GLU A 171 -5.68 -22.09 -23.34
CA GLU A 171 -6.37 -21.10 -24.16
C GLU A 171 -5.65 -19.75 -24.07
N ASN A 172 -5.71 -18.96 -25.14
CA ASN A 172 -5.28 -17.56 -25.07
C ASN A 172 -6.29 -16.76 -24.25
N SER A 173 -5.85 -15.71 -23.56
CA SER A 173 -6.77 -14.75 -22.94
C SER A 173 -6.83 -13.50 -23.79
N PHE A 174 -8.03 -12.96 -23.96
CA PHE A 174 -8.23 -11.63 -24.50
C PHE A 174 -8.04 -10.56 -23.41
N TYR A 175 -8.13 -10.94 -22.13
CA TYR A 175 -8.06 -10.06 -20.99
C TYR A 175 -6.70 -10.11 -20.28
N GLY A 176 -6.38 -9.01 -19.61
CA GLY A 176 -5.12 -8.82 -18.90
C GLY A 176 -3.93 -8.68 -19.85
N LYS A 177 -2.87 -8.04 -19.37
CA LYS A 177 -1.58 -8.03 -20.06
C LYS A 177 -0.72 -9.16 -19.55
N ARG A 178 -0.43 -10.15 -20.39
CA ARG A 178 0.49 -11.23 -20.02
C ARG A 178 1.85 -10.65 -19.64
N ILE A 179 2.39 -11.12 -18.52
CA ILE A 179 3.72 -10.77 -18.03
C ILE A 179 4.69 -11.85 -18.51
N GLU A 180 5.55 -11.49 -19.46
CA GLU A 180 6.53 -12.41 -20.08
C GLU A 180 5.87 -13.70 -20.61
N ASP A 181 6.64 -14.78 -20.79
CA ASP A 181 6.14 -16.12 -21.14
C ASP A 181 5.59 -16.87 -19.91
N SER A 182 4.82 -16.16 -19.07
CA SER A 182 4.24 -16.72 -17.84
C SER A 182 2.71 -16.85 -17.90
N ASN A 183 2.14 -17.45 -16.85
CA ASN A 183 0.69 -17.50 -16.63
C ASN A 183 0.16 -16.33 -15.79
N VAL A 184 0.98 -15.30 -15.60
CA VAL A 184 0.64 -14.11 -14.81
C VAL A 184 0.17 -13.00 -15.75
N PHE A 185 -0.93 -12.36 -15.38
CA PHE A 185 -1.54 -11.29 -16.14
C PHE A 185 -1.72 -10.06 -15.26
N LYS A 186 -1.43 -8.89 -15.82
CA LYS A 186 -1.57 -7.60 -15.16
C LYS A 186 -2.84 -6.88 -15.59
N PHE A 187 -3.49 -6.29 -14.60
CA PHE A 187 -4.62 -5.39 -14.74
C PHE A 187 -4.27 -4.07 -14.06
N SER A 188 -4.55 -2.95 -14.71
CA SER A 188 -4.24 -1.61 -14.18
C SER A 188 -5.51 -0.85 -13.86
N PHE A 189 -5.51 -0.14 -12.74
CA PHE A 189 -6.66 0.58 -12.24
C PHE A 189 -6.29 1.99 -11.78
N LYS A 190 -7.25 2.91 -11.87
CA LYS A 190 -7.18 4.22 -11.24
C LYS A 190 -8.55 4.68 -10.74
N THR A 191 -8.59 5.67 -9.86
CA THR A 191 -9.83 6.40 -9.58
C THR A 191 -10.06 7.49 -10.64
N ASP A 192 -11.30 7.67 -11.06
CA ASP A 192 -11.73 8.77 -11.92
C ASP A 192 -11.97 10.07 -11.12
N GLU A 193 -12.45 11.12 -11.80
CA GLU A 193 -12.73 12.43 -11.19
C GLU A 193 -13.80 12.39 -10.09
N ASN A 194 -14.64 11.35 -10.08
CA ASN A 194 -15.69 11.13 -9.08
C ASN A 194 -15.22 10.21 -7.95
N GLY A 195 -13.96 9.74 -7.98
CA GLY A 195 -13.42 8.77 -7.03
C GLY A 195 -13.89 7.33 -7.29
N ALA A 196 -14.50 7.05 -8.44
CA ALA A 196 -14.89 5.70 -8.83
C ALA A 196 -13.68 4.96 -9.41
N LEU A 197 -13.49 3.69 -9.02
CA LEU A 197 -12.42 2.86 -9.54
C LEU A 197 -12.75 2.40 -10.96
N VAL A 198 -11.83 2.65 -11.89
CA VAL A 198 -11.94 2.26 -13.31
C VAL A 198 -10.72 1.46 -13.74
N ALA A 199 -10.92 0.52 -14.65
CA ALA A 199 -9.83 -0.19 -15.32
C ALA A 199 -9.21 0.69 -16.40
N THR A 200 -7.89 0.67 -16.51
CA THR A 200 -7.12 1.44 -17.50
C THR A 200 -6.34 0.57 -18.48
N GLU A 201 -6.01 -0.67 -18.09
CA GLU A 201 -5.36 -1.66 -18.94
C GLU A 201 -5.87 -3.05 -18.53
N GLY A 202 -6.10 -3.94 -19.50
CA GLY A 202 -6.41 -5.35 -19.27
C GLY A 202 -7.90 -5.73 -19.26
N LEU A 203 -8.84 -4.78 -19.17
CA LEU A 203 -10.28 -5.08 -19.29
C LEU A 203 -10.98 -4.42 -20.49
N ASN A 204 -10.36 -3.42 -21.13
CA ASN A 204 -11.00 -2.59 -22.15
C ASN A 204 -10.88 -3.20 -23.57
N VAL A 205 -10.94 -4.52 -23.67
CA VAL A 205 -10.55 -5.27 -24.89
C VAL A 205 -11.55 -5.09 -26.03
N PHE A 206 -12.81 -4.81 -25.69
CA PHE A 206 -13.91 -4.66 -26.64
C PHE A 206 -14.52 -3.25 -26.65
N GLU A 207 -13.92 -2.32 -25.91
CA GLU A 207 -14.31 -0.92 -25.96
C GLU A 207 -13.71 -0.29 -27.22
N LYS A 208 -14.57 0.30 -28.05
CA LYS A 208 -14.21 0.99 -29.30
C LYS A 208 -13.73 2.41 -29.05
#